data_AF-A0A6A3BRT8-F1
#
_entry.id   AF-A0A6A3BRT8-F1
#
_cell.length_a   1.000
_cell.length_b   1.000
_cell.length_c   1.000
_cell.angle_alpha   90.00
_cell.angle_beta   90.00
_cell.angle_gamma   90.00
#
_symmetry.space_group_name_H-M   'P 1'
#
loop_
_entity.id
_entity.type
_entity.pdbx_description
1 polymer ?
#
loop_
_entity_poly.entity_id
_entity_poly.type
_entity_poly.pdbx_seq_one_letter_code
_entity_poly.pdbx_strand_id
1 'polypeptide(L)'
;MEEKLSSVAKTFTPSPIQELSHLAQGCNAINLAEGFPDFPAPPCIKQAAISAINNDLNQYRHVQGICDLLALKMKEIHGLNIDPLTDIAICCGQSEAFAATVYVPLDPPRWTLDSEKFSSSFTSRTKAIVLNSPHNPTGKVFSREELEVIAECCRRWDCVAITDEVYEYITFDNQKHETIASLPGMQERTIITSSLSKTFSITGWRIGWAIAPASAASAIRNIHVKITDSAPAPFQEAALTALSSPPNYFETLRIEYQLKRDFCMKLLDSVGFRIQFKPQGSFFLFAELPKDCLLSDVSICRLFTCIGKHGA
;
A
#
# COMPACT_ATOMS: atom_id res chain seq x y z
N MET A 1 -1.92 9.89 -34.51
CA MET A 1 -1.59 8.72 -33.68
C MET A 1 -2.74 8.39 -32.73
N GLU A 2 -3.25 9.41 -32.04
CA GLU A 2 -4.37 9.35 -31.09
C GLU A 2 -5.64 8.67 -31.62
N GLU A 3 -6.02 8.91 -32.88
CA GLU A 3 -7.18 8.25 -33.52
C GLU A 3 -7.04 6.72 -33.61
N LYS A 4 -5.81 6.19 -33.64
CA LYS A 4 -5.53 4.75 -33.73
C LYS A 4 -5.49 4.06 -32.36
N LEU A 5 -5.62 4.79 -31.25
CA LEU A 5 -5.67 4.21 -29.91
C LEU A 5 -7.05 3.61 -29.63
N SER A 6 -7.10 2.53 -28.83
CA SER A 6 -8.36 1.92 -28.39
C SER A 6 -9.16 2.89 -27.50
N SER A 7 -10.47 2.67 -27.41
CA SER A 7 -11.35 3.48 -26.55
C SER A 7 -10.91 3.46 -25.08
N VAL A 8 -10.43 2.31 -24.60
CA VAL A 8 -9.91 2.13 -23.23
C VAL A 8 -8.57 2.84 -23.03
N ALA A 9 -7.67 2.82 -24.01
CA ALA A 9 -6.39 3.52 -23.89
C ALA A 9 -6.57 5.05 -23.76
N LYS A 10 -7.61 5.60 -24.41
CA LYS A 10 -7.92 7.04 -24.38
C LYS A 10 -8.49 7.54 -23.05
N THR A 11 -8.98 6.64 -22.19
CA THR A 11 -9.55 7.04 -20.89
C THR A 11 -8.52 7.18 -19.77
N PHE A 12 -7.28 6.72 -19.98
CA PHE A 12 -6.22 6.87 -18.99
C PHE A 12 -5.61 8.27 -19.06
N THR A 13 -5.72 9.03 -17.99
CA THR A 13 -5.00 10.29 -17.81
C THR A 13 -3.66 10.03 -17.11
N PRO A 14 -2.62 10.85 -17.37
CA PRO A 14 -1.38 10.78 -16.62
C PRO A 14 -1.61 10.90 -15.11
N SER A 15 -0.76 10.28 -14.31
CA SER A 15 -0.84 10.34 -12.85
C SER A 15 -0.48 11.74 -12.34
N PRO A 16 -1.35 12.45 -11.60
CA PRO A 16 -1.02 13.75 -11.01
C PRO A 16 0.22 13.70 -10.10
N ILE A 17 0.48 12.55 -9.48
CA ILE A 17 1.69 12.30 -8.67
C ILE A 17 2.93 12.34 -9.57
N GLN A 18 2.92 11.65 -10.71
CA GLN A 18 4.05 11.65 -11.65
C GLN A 18 4.27 13.04 -12.25
N GLU A 19 3.20 13.78 -12.55
CA GLU A 19 3.30 15.17 -13.04
C GLU A 19 3.97 16.09 -12.02
N LEU A 20 3.55 16.03 -10.75
CA LEU A 20 4.15 16.82 -9.68
C LEU A 20 5.61 16.42 -9.41
N SER A 21 5.94 15.13 -9.45
CA SER A 21 7.34 14.67 -9.33
C SER A 21 8.23 15.18 -10.45
N HIS A 22 7.76 15.12 -11.70
CA HIS A 22 8.51 15.65 -12.83
C HIS A 22 8.69 17.17 -12.72
N LEU A 23 7.66 17.89 -12.26
CA LEU A 23 7.74 19.32 -11.96
C LEU A 23 8.76 19.61 -10.85
N ALA A 24 8.78 18.81 -9.78
CA ALA A 24 9.72 18.95 -8.66
C ALA A 24 11.17 18.78 -9.13
N GLN A 25 11.43 17.76 -9.96
CA GLN A 25 12.73 17.55 -10.59
C GLN A 25 13.15 18.76 -11.45
N GLY A 26 12.24 19.27 -12.30
CA GLY A 26 12.51 20.43 -13.15
C GLY A 26 12.70 21.75 -12.40
N CYS A 27 12.23 21.81 -11.14
CA CYS A 27 12.32 22.98 -10.27
C CYS A 27 13.33 22.86 -9.13
N ASN A 28 14.02 21.72 -9.01
CA ASN A 28 14.90 21.38 -7.88
C ASN A 28 14.21 21.55 -6.50
N ALA A 29 12.91 21.25 -6.43
CA ALA A 29 12.14 21.33 -5.20
C ALA A 29 12.19 20.02 -4.41
N ILE A 30 11.95 20.09 -3.10
CA ILE A 30 11.77 18.90 -2.25
C ILE A 30 10.54 18.14 -2.75
N ASN A 31 10.71 16.90 -3.20
CA ASN A 31 9.61 16.08 -3.71
C ASN A 31 8.88 15.39 -2.54
N LEU A 32 7.74 15.94 -2.16
CA LEU A 32 6.79 15.33 -1.21
C LEU A 32 5.57 14.70 -1.90
N ALA A 33 5.53 14.70 -3.24
CA ALA A 33 4.42 14.15 -4.00
C ALA A 33 4.47 12.61 -4.07
N GLU A 34 5.67 12.06 -4.19
CA GLU A 34 5.86 10.62 -4.25
C GLU A 34 5.92 9.99 -2.86
N GLY A 35 4.96 9.09 -2.59
CA GLY A 35 4.97 8.26 -1.41
C GLY A 35 5.98 7.12 -1.49
N PHE A 36 7.27 7.40 -1.67
CA PHE A 36 8.34 6.41 -1.50
C PHE A 36 9.35 6.88 -0.43
N PRO A 37 10.05 5.96 0.24
CA PRO A 37 11.03 6.34 1.25
C PRO A 37 12.28 6.98 0.65
N ASP A 38 12.84 7.98 1.34
CA ASP A 38 14.00 8.79 0.92
C ASP A 38 15.36 8.25 1.41
N PHE A 39 15.37 7.07 2.05
CA PHE A 39 16.56 6.43 2.59
C PHE A 39 16.94 5.17 1.79
N PRO A 40 18.24 4.81 1.73
CA PRO A 40 18.69 3.67 0.94
C PRO A 40 18.15 2.35 1.51
N ALA A 41 17.87 1.40 0.63
CA ALA A 41 17.55 0.03 1.02
C ALA A 41 18.65 -0.58 1.91
N PRO A 42 18.30 -1.43 2.91
CA PRO A 42 19.26 -2.10 3.78
C PRO A 42 20.38 -2.82 3.01
N PRO A 43 21.66 -2.70 3.43
CA PRO A 43 22.79 -3.28 2.70
C PRO A 43 22.69 -4.78 2.43
N CYS A 44 22.16 -5.57 3.38
CA CYS A 44 21.98 -7.01 3.22
C CYS A 44 21.02 -7.37 2.08
N ILE A 45 19.93 -6.61 1.94
CA ILE A 45 18.92 -6.79 0.89
C ILE A 45 19.53 -6.44 -0.49
N LYS A 46 20.29 -5.34 -0.58
CA LYS A 46 21.07 -4.98 -1.77
C LYS A 46 22.07 -6.07 -2.15
N GLN A 47 22.79 -6.61 -1.16
CA GLN A 47 23.78 -7.65 -1.39
C GLN A 47 23.15 -8.96 -1.87
N ALA A 48 21.95 -9.32 -1.38
CA ALA A 48 21.22 -10.48 -1.88
C ALA A 48 20.87 -10.34 -3.37
N ALA A 49 20.37 -9.18 -3.79
CA ALA A 49 20.08 -8.90 -5.20
C ALA A 49 21.35 -8.90 -6.07
N ILE A 50 22.43 -8.25 -5.61
CA ILE A 50 23.73 -8.26 -6.29
C ILE A 50 24.27 -9.69 -6.42
N SER A 51 24.18 -10.48 -5.35
CA SER A 51 24.59 -11.88 -5.34
C SER A 51 23.79 -12.68 -6.37
N ALA A 52 22.47 -12.51 -6.42
CA ALA A 52 21.63 -13.21 -7.38
C ALA A 52 21.97 -12.86 -8.84
N ILE A 53 22.24 -11.59 -9.12
CA ILE A 53 22.72 -11.13 -10.44
C ILE A 53 24.07 -11.79 -10.77
N ASN A 54 25.04 -11.74 -9.86
CA ASN A 54 26.38 -12.29 -10.06
C ASN A 54 26.41 -13.82 -10.18
N ASN A 55 25.41 -14.51 -9.64
CA ASN A 55 25.24 -15.97 -9.73
C ASN A 55 24.32 -16.39 -10.90
N ASP A 56 24.06 -15.49 -11.86
CA ASP A 56 23.24 -15.76 -13.05
C ASP A 56 21.81 -16.27 -12.76
N LEU A 57 21.21 -15.82 -11.66
CA LEU A 57 19.82 -16.11 -11.32
C LEU A 57 18.85 -15.21 -12.13
N ASN A 58 18.93 -15.32 -13.45
CA ASN A 58 18.25 -14.47 -14.43
C ASN A 58 17.11 -15.19 -15.17
N GLN A 59 16.87 -16.46 -14.87
CA GLN A 59 15.85 -17.31 -15.51
C GLN A 59 14.58 -17.43 -14.65
N TYR A 60 13.50 -17.91 -15.26
CA TYR A 60 12.24 -18.19 -14.54
C TYR A 60 12.47 -19.06 -13.32
N ARG A 61 11.81 -18.69 -12.22
CA ARG A 61 12.05 -19.31 -10.92
C ARG A 61 10.77 -19.60 -10.18
N HIS A 62 10.78 -20.72 -9.47
CA HIS A 62 9.68 -21.11 -8.61
C HIS A 62 9.67 -20.27 -7.33
N VAL A 63 8.50 -19.72 -7.01
CA VAL A 63 8.27 -18.85 -5.84
C VAL A 63 8.16 -19.60 -4.49
N GLN A 64 8.32 -20.93 -4.46
CA GLN A 64 7.86 -21.75 -3.33
C GLN A 64 8.52 -21.37 -2.00
N GLY A 65 9.84 -21.16 -2.01
CA GLY A 65 10.56 -20.76 -0.79
C GLY A 65 10.08 -19.43 -0.20
N ILE A 66 9.55 -18.52 -1.03
CA ILE A 66 8.96 -17.25 -0.56
C ILE A 66 7.60 -17.53 0.06
N CYS A 67 6.79 -18.36 -0.58
CA CYS A 67 5.50 -18.75 -0.05
C CYS A 67 5.64 -19.45 1.31
N ASP A 68 6.59 -20.37 1.46
CA ASP A 68 6.86 -21.09 2.72
C ASP A 68 7.19 -20.12 3.86
N LEU A 69 8.07 -19.15 3.60
CA LEU A 69 8.46 -18.15 4.59
C LEU A 69 7.33 -17.17 4.90
N LEU A 70 6.56 -16.75 3.89
CA LEU A 70 5.40 -15.88 4.08
C LEU A 70 4.33 -16.56 4.95
N ALA A 71 4.02 -17.83 4.68
CA ALA A 71 3.06 -18.58 5.49
C ALA A 71 3.49 -18.66 6.96
N LEU A 72 4.78 -18.92 7.21
CA LEU A 72 5.35 -18.91 8.55
C LEU A 72 5.23 -17.53 9.23
N LYS A 73 5.58 -16.45 8.52
CA LYS A 73 5.46 -15.08 9.04
C LYS A 73 4.02 -14.68 9.33
N MET A 74 3.08 -15.04 8.46
CA MET A 74 1.66 -14.79 8.66
C MET A 74 1.11 -15.54 9.87
N LYS A 75 1.62 -16.75 10.14
CA LYS A 75 1.30 -17.49 11.36
C LYS A 75 1.89 -16.83 12.62
N GLU A 76 3.16 -16.42 12.55
CA GLU A 76 3.88 -15.79 13.67
C GLU A 76 3.30 -14.43 14.06
N ILE A 77 3.04 -13.58 13.06
CA ILE A 77 2.68 -12.18 13.27
C ILE A 77 1.16 -12.03 13.44
N HIS A 78 0.39 -12.75 12.63
CA HIS A 78 -1.06 -12.55 12.50
C HIS A 78 -1.89 -13.76 12.95
N GLY A 79 -1.26 -14.88 13.33
CA GLY A 79 -1.95 -16.09 13.77
C GLY A 79 -2.61 -16.90 12.64
N LEU A 80 -2.48 -16.47 11.39
CA LEU A 80 -3.15 -17.05 10.23
C LEU A 80 -2.49 -18.36 9.80
N ASN A 81 -3.29 -19.41 9.61
CA ASN A 81 -2.82 -20.65 8.99
C ASN A 81 -2.94 -20.50 7.47
N ILE A 82 -1.81 -20.25 6.80
CA ILE A 82 -1.71 -20.11 5.35
C ILE A 82 -1.02 -21.35 4.80
N ASP A 83 -1.61 -21.99 3.78
CA ASP A 83 -0.95 -23.07 3.05
C ASP A 83 -0.02 -22.46 1.98
N PRO A 84 1.32 -22.61 2.10
CA PRO A 84 2.26 -22.00 1.18
C PRO A 84 2.19 -22.58 -0.24
N LEU A 85 1.56 -23.73 -0.44
CA LEU A 85 1.38 -24.32 -1.78
C LEU A 85 0.21 -23.71 -2.53
N THR A 86 -0.81 -23.23 -1.81
CA THR A 86 -2.11 -22.92 -2.41
C THR A 86 -2.53 -21.48 -2.22
N ASP A 87 -2.27 -20.87 -1.07
CA ASP A 87 -2.89 -19.62 -0.63
C ASP A 87 -2.11 -18.35 -1.03
N ILE A 88 -0.89 -18.47 -1.58
CA ILE A 88 0.01 -17.33 -1.86
C ILE A 88 0.28 -17.18 -3.35
N ALA A 89 0.19 -15.95 -3.87
CA ALA A 89 0.64 -15.58 -5.20
C ALA A 89 1.61 -14.40 -5.11
N ILE A 90 2.76 -14.47 -5.79
CA ILE A 90 3.73 -13.35 -5.88
C ILE A 90 3.37 -12.51 -7.11
N CYS A 91 3.32 -11.19 -6.97
CA CYS A 91 2.87 -10.26 -8.03
C CYS A 91 3.89 -9.14 -8.28
N CYS A 92 3.77 -8.44 -9.41
CA CYS A 92 4.62 -7.30 -9.80
C CYS A 92 4.18 -6.00 -9.11
N GLY A 93 4.11 -6.06 -7.78
CA GLY A 93 3.57 -5.01 -6.91
C GLY A 93 2.04 -5.00 -6.83
N GLN A 94 1.52 -4.27 -5.84
CA GLN A 94 0.09 -4.31 -5.45
C GLN A 94 -0.88 -3.80 -6.53
N SER A 95 -0.45 -2.89 -7.42
CA SER A 95 -1.34 -2.24 -8.38
C SER A 95 -1.96 -3.24 -9.38
N GLU A 96 -1.23 -4.32 -9.69
CA GLU A 96 -1.73 -5.44 -10.49
C GLU A 96 -2.97 -6.10 -9.84
N ALA A 97 -3.08 -6.05 -8.51
CA ALA A 97 -4.17 -6.67 -7.77
C ALA A 97 -5.47 -5.82 -7.70
N PHE A 98 -5.46 -4.53 -8.08
CA PHE A 98 -6.57 -3.58 -7.77
C PHE A 98 -7.40 -3.05 -8.96
N ALA A 99 -7.21 -3.54 -10.19
CA ALA A 99 -7.66 -2.83 -11.40
C ALA A 99 -9.19 -2.71 -11.68
N ALA A 100 -10.12 -3.12 -10.80
CA ALA A 100 -11.56 -3.25 -11.16
C ALA A 100 -12.60 -2.77 -10.09
N THR A 101 -12.32 -1.71 -9.32
CA THR A 101 -13.06 -1.41 -8.07
C THR A 101 -14.02 -0.20 -8.16
N VAL A 102 -15.08 -0.19 -7.31
CA VAL A 102 -16.01 0.94 -7.09
C VAL A 102 -15.64 1.62 -5.76
N TYR A 103 -15.64 2.95 -5.72
CA TYR A 103 -15.17 3.74 -4.56
C TYR A 103 -16.28 4.10 -3.57
N VAL A 104 -16.05 3.86 -2.28
CA VAL A 104 -16.85 4.39 -1.17
C VAL A 104 -15.94 5.33 -0.35
N PRO A 105 -16.20 6.66 -0.32
CA PRO A 105 -15.29 7.61 0.32
C PRO A 105 -15.45 7.62 1.85
N LEU A 106 -14.33 7.72 2.57
CA LEU A 106 -14.27 8.02 3.99
C LEU A 106 -14.57 9.51 4.24
N ASP A 107 -15.24 9.82 5.36
CA ASP A 107 -15.71 11.18 5.60
C ASP A 107 -14.72 12.02 6.44
N PRO A 108 -14.24 13.18 5.91
CA PRO A 108 -13.42 14.09 6.69
C PRO A 108 -14.22 14.70 7.86
N PRO A 109 -13.55 15.18 8.92
CA PRO A 109 -12.10 15.24 9.07
C PRO A 109 -11.50 13.98 9.71
N ARG A 110 -12.33 13.11 10.31
CA ARG A 110 -11.84 11.94 11.07
C ARG A 110 -11.59 10.71 10.21
N TRP A 111 -12.04 10.74 8.96
CA TRP A 111 -11.96 9.64 8.00
C TRP A 111 -12.60 8.36 8.51
N THR A 112 -13.55 8.47 9.44
CA THR A 112 -14.26 7.33 10.02
C THR A 112 -15.14 6.69 8.95
N LEU A 113 -15.26 5.38 8.99
CA LEU A 113 -16.24 4.66 8.18
C LEU A 113 -17.64 4.99 8.71
N ASP A 114 -18.45 5.66 7.90
CA ASP A 114 -19.89 5.76 8.15
C ASP A 114 -20.54 4.41 7.81
N SER A 115 -21.05 3.72 8.84
CA SER A 115 -21.61 2.39 8.72
C SER A 115 -22.87 2.35 7.87
N GLU A 116 -23.76 3.34 7.98
CA GLU A 116 -25.01 3.39 7.22
C GLU A 116 -24.72 3.66 5.74
N LYS A 117 -23.84 4.63 5.46
CA LYS A 117 -23.37 4.94 4.10
C LYS A 117 -22.67 3.74 3.48
N PHE A 118 -21.83 3.04 4.24
CA PHE A 118 -21.14 1.86 3.76
C PHE A 118 -22.12 0.71 3.47
N SER A 119 -22.97 0.34 4.43
CA SER A 119 -23.93 -0.76 4.26
C SER A 119 -24.96 -0.49 3.16
N SER A 120 -25.41 0.76 2.98
CA SER A 120 -26.36 1.15 1.93
C SER A 120 -25.76 1.14 0.53
N SER A 121 -24.42 1.14 0.41
CA SER A 121 -23.74 1.00 -0.90
C SER A 121 -23.80 -0.41 -1.48
N PHE A 122 -24.14 -1.42 -0.67
CA PHE A 122 -24.24 -2.80 -1.12
C PHE A 122 -25.53 -3.04 -1.90
N THR A 123 -25.40 -3.83 -2.96
CA THR A 123 -26.53 -4.32 -3.76
C THR A 123 -26.38 -5.82 -3.98
N SER A 124 -27.41 -6.47 -4.52
CA SER A 124 -27.31 -7.89 -4.95
C SER A 124 -26.24 -8.15 -6.03
N ARG A 125 -25.71 -7.08 -6.65
CA ARG A 125 -24.62 -7.15 -7.63
C ARG A 125 -23.23 -6.92 -7.02
N THR A 126 -23.13 -6.52 -5.75
CA THR A 126 -21.84 -6.35 -5.09
C THR A 126 -21.17 -7.72 -4.95
N LYS A 127 -19.90 -7.82 -5.38
CA LYS A 127 -19.13 -9.08 -5.36
C LYS A 127 -17.85 -8.99 -4.54
N ALA A 128 -17.28 -7.79 -4.46
CA ALA A 128 -16.12 -7.54 -3.66
C ALA A 128 -16.13 -6.12 -3.11
N ILE A 129 -15.41 -5.91 -2.02
CA ILE A 129 -15.02 -4.61 -1.50
C ILE A 129 -13.51 -4.50 -1.50
N VAL A 130 -12.99 -3.28 -1.62
CA VAL A 130 -11.55 -3.02 -1.51
C VAL A 130 -11.30 -2.08 -0.35
N LEU A 131 -10.44 -2.53 0.55
CA LEU A 131 -10.03 -1.85 1.76
C LEU A 131 -8.55 -1.53 1.64
N ASN A 132 -8.11 -0.33 2.05
CA ASN A 132 -6.70 -0.03 2.21
C ASN A 132 -6.44 0.40 3.64
N SER A 133 -5.65 -0.38 4.38
CA SER A 133 -5.38 -0.17 5.81
C SER A 133 -3.96 -0.63 6.16
N PRO A 134 -3.10 0.22 6.75
CA PRO A 134 -3.27 1.67 6.91
C PRO A 134 -3.51 2.41 5.59
N HIS A 135 -4.43 3.38 5.62
CA HIS A 135 -5.03 4.01 4.45
C HIS A 135 -4.16 5.12 3.86
N ASN A 136 -3.85 5.00 2.57
CA ASN A 136 -3.38 6.08 1.71
C ASN A 136 -4.61 6.76 1.08
N PRO A 137 -4.77 8.09 1.17
CA PRO A 137 -3.77 9.09 1.61
C PRO A 137 -3.95 9.61 3.05
N THR A 138 -4.93 9.13 3.80
CA THR A 138 -5.34 9.79 5.05
C THR A 138 -4.47 9.42 6.25
N GLY A 139 -3.74 8.30 6.16
CA GLY A 139 -3.00 7.71 7.26
C GLY A 139 -3.89 7.06 8.32
N LYS A 140 -5.15 6.80 8.04
CA LYS A 140 -6.07 6.11 8.95
C LYS A 140 -5.68 4.64 9.13
N VAL A 141 -5.82 4.13 10.35
CA VAL A 141 -5.88 2.68 10.62
C VAL A 141 -7.32 2.35 10.96
N PHE A 142 -7.88 1.31 10.32
CA PHE A 142 -9.24 0.89 10.62
C PHE A 142 -9.30 0.26 12.02
N SER A 143 -10.27 0.70 12.82
CA SER A 143 -10.53 0.14 14.14
C SER A 143 -11.21 -1.22 14.01
N ARG A 144 -11.13 -2.04 15.07
CA ARG A 144 -11.80 -3.34 15.11
C ARG A 144 -13.31 -3.20 14.89
N GLU A 145 -13.91 -2.15 15.46
CA GLU A 145 -15.33 -1.85 15.32
C GLU A 145 -15.71 -1.59 13.84
N GLU A 146 -14.90 -0.82 13.12
CA GLU A 146 -15.12 -0.58 11.68
C GLU A 146 -14.89 -1.84 10.86
N LEU A 147 -13.87 -2.65 11.20
CA LEU A 147 -13.62 -3.92 10.53
C LEU A 147 -14.77 -4.92 10.72
N GLU A 148 -15.40 -4.95 11.89
CA GLU A 148 -16.59 -5.79 12.14
C GLU A 148 -17.79 -5.35 11.30
N VAL A 149 -18.02 -4.04 11.12
CA VAL A 149 -19.06 -3.52 10.20
C VAL A 149 -18.80 -3.98 8.77
N ILE A 150 -17.55 -3.89 8.31
CA ILE A 150 -17.16 -4.35 6.97
C ILE A 150 -17.36 -5.86 6.85
N ALA A 151 -16.94 -6.62 7.86
CA ALA A 151 -17.04 -8.07 7.88
C ALA A 151 -18.50 -8.54 7.90
N GLU A 152 -19.37 -7.89 8.66
CA GLU A 152 -20.81 -8.15 8.67
C GLU A 152 -21.41 -7.98 7.28
N CYS A 153 -21.07 -6.89 6.60
CA CYS A 153 -21.53 -6.67 5.23
C CYS A 153 -21.00 -7.74 4.26
N CYS A 154 -19.71 -8.10 4.35
CA CYS A 154 -19.12 -9.15 3.51
C CYS A 154 -19.82 -10.49 3.71
N ARG A 155 -20.14 -10.86 4.95
CA ARG A 155 -20.89 -12.08 5.28
C ARG A 155 -22.32 -12.02 4.78
N ARG A 156 -23.03 -10.91 5.05
CA ARG A 156 -24.44 -10.73 4.66
C ARG A 156 -24.66 -10.76 3.16
N TRP A 157 -23.75 -10.16 2.40
CA TRP A 157 -23.85 -10.02 0.94
C TRP A 157 -23.03 -11.05 0.17
N ASP A 158 -22.40 -12.00 0.87
CA ASP A 158 -21.48 -12.98 0.31
C ASP A 158 -20.43 -12.38 -0.63
N CYS A 159 -19.77 -11.31 -0.15
CA CYS A 159 -18.75 -10.58 -0.88
C CYS A 159 -17.34 -10.97 -0.43
N VAL A 160 -16.38 -10.80 -1.34
CA VAL A 160 -14.95 -10.92 -1.07
C VAL A 160 -14.39 -9.59 -0.57
N ALA A 161 -13.58 -9.58 0.48
CA ALA A 161 -12.79 -8.43 0.88
C ALA A 161 -11.41 -8.49 0.20
N ILE A 162 -11.02 -7.47 -0.56
CA ILE A 162 -9.65 -7.32 -1.05
C ILE A 162 -9.00 -6.24 -0.20
N THR A 163 -7.93 -6.56 0.52
CA THR A 163 -7.30 -5.64 1.47
C THR A 163 -5.88 -5.30 1.05
N ASP A 164 -5.61 -4.01 0.87
CA ASP A 164 -4.30 -3.41 0.64
C ASP A 164 -3.64 -3.10 1.97
N GLU A 165 -2.70 -3.96 2.37
CA GLU A 165 -2.03 -3.92 3.67
C GLU A 165 -0.54 -3.59 3.53
N VAL A 166 -0.10 -2.94 2.44
CA VAL A 166 1.33 -2.60 2.24
C VAL A 166 1.94 -1.70 3.31
N TYR A 167 1.11 -1.08 4.14
CA TYR A 167 1.52 -0.23 5.26
C TYR A 167 1.42 -0.94 6.62
N GLU A 168 1.15 -2.25 6.69
CA GLU A 168 0.85 -3.01 7.92
C GLU A 168 1.88 -2.80 9.06
N TYR A 169 3.14 -2.54 8.72
CA TYR A 169 4.24 -2.31 9.67
C TYR A 169 4.49 -0.83 10.01
N ILE A 170 3.82 0.11 9.34
CA ILE A 170 4.01 1.55 9.52
C ILE A 170 2.77 2.09 10.24
N THR A 171 2.73 1.85 11.56
CA THR A 171 1.69 2.34 12.48
C THR A 171 2.33 3.15 13.61
N PHE A 172 1.54 4.05 14.19
CA PHE A 172 2.01 5.04 15.16
C PHE A 172 1.23 4.99 16.48
N ASP A 173 1.82 5.61 17.50
CA ASP A 173 1.22 5.78 18.83
C ASP A 173 0.81 4.42 19.46
N ASN A 174 1.63 3.38 19.24
CA ASN A 174 1.41 1.99 19.65
C ASN A 174 0.16 1.32 19.07
N GLN A 175 -0.49 1.92 18.07
CA GLN A 175 -1.56 1.25 17.35
C GLN A 175 -1.00 0.06 16.56
N LYS A 176 -1.83 -0.98 16.46
CA LYS A 176 -1.54 -2.16 15.65
C LYS A 176 -2.49 -2.19 14.47
N HIS A 177 -1.96 -2.60 13.33
CA HIS A 177 -2.79 -3.00 12.20
C HIS A 177 -3.46 -4.33 12.53
N GLU A 178 -4.75 -4.44 12.20
CA GLU A 178 -5.52 -5.68 12.29
C GLU A 178 -6.03 -6.01 10.89
N THR A 179 -5.67 -7.19 10.39
CA THR A 179 -6.21 -7.66 9.11
C THR A 179 -7.64 -8.14 9.29
N ILE A 180 -8.54 -7.74 8.38
CA ILE A 180 -9.95 -8.18 8.42
C ILE A 180 -10.09 -9.69 8.30
N ALA A 181 -9.11 -10.36 7.67
CA ALA A 181 -9.08 -11.82 7.54
C ALA A 181 -9.01 -12.55 8.89
N SER A 182 -8.57 -11.88 9.95
CA SER A 182 -8.50 -12.43 11.31
C SER A 182 -9.87 -12.49 12.01
N LEU A 183 -10.88 -11.79 11.48
CA LEU A 183 -12.23 -11.80 12.03
C LEU A 183 -12.98 -13.09 11.65
N PRO A 184 -13.93 -13.55 12.49
CA PRO A 184 -14.68 -14.77 12.22
C PRO A 184 -15.37 -14.78 10.84
N GLY A 185 -15.13 -15.82 10.06
CA GLY A 185 -15.74 -16.02 8.74
C GLY A 185 -15.20 -15.12 7.62
N MET A 186 -14.10 -14.40 7.88
CA MET A 186 -13.47 -13.53 6.89
C MET A 186 -12.27 -14.17 6.18
N GLN A 187 -11.58 -15.12 6.81
CA GLN A 187 -10.40 -15.77 6.21
C GLN A 187 -10.74 -16.44 4.86
N GLU A 188 -11.90 -17.10 4.76
CA GLU A 188 -12.36 -17.80 3.55
C GLU A 188 -12.86 -16.88 2.43
N ARG A 189 -12.90 -15.56 2.67
CA ARG A 189 -13.43 -14.56 1.74
C ARG A 189 -12.58 -13.29 1.67
N THR A 190 -11.32 -13.35 2.10
CA THR A 190 -10.42 -12.19 2.07
C THR A 190 -9.21 -12.47 1.19
N ILE A 191 -8.91 -11.55 0.27
CA ILE A 191 -7.67 -11.48 -0.50
C ILE A 191 -6.83 -10.36 0.10
N ILE A 192 -5.79 -10.72 0.85
CA ILE A 192 -4.82 -9.76 1.39
C ILE A 192 -3.77 -9.50 0.34
N THR A 193 -3.38 -8.26 0.16
CA THR A 193 -2.28 -7.86 -0.74
C THR A 193 -1.28 -7.05 0.06
N SER A 194 0.00 -7.36 -0.08
CA SER A 194 1.08 -6.65 0.60
C SER A 194 2.35 -6.60 -0.26
N SER A 195 3.37 -5.87 0.17
CA SER A 195 4.61 -5.73 -0.59
C SER A 195 5.79 -5.29 0.27
N LEU A 196 7.00 -5.52 -0.22
CA LEU A 196 8.22 -5.00 0.43
C LEU A 196 8.42 -3.50 0.20
N SER A 197 7.69 -2.92 -0.74
CA SER A 197 7.96 -1.61 -1.32
C SER A 197 8.08 -0.52 -0.26
N LYS A 198 7.16 -0.52 0.71
CA LYS A 198 7.01 0.54 1.70
C LYS A 198 7.76 0.23 2.98
N THR A 199 7.71 -1.02 3.43
CA THR A 199 8.38 -1.49 4.65
C THR A 199 9.90 -1.45 4.54
N PHE A 200 10.45 -1.77 3.37
CA PHE A 200 11.90 -1.93 3.17
C PHE A 200 12.52 -0.91 2.20
N SER A 201 11.76 0.11 1.78
CA SER A 201 12.27 1.20 0.93
C SER A 201 12.83 0.73 -0.42
N ILE A 202 12.18 -0.26 -1.02
CA ILE A 202 12.56 -0.87 -2.29
C ILE A 202 11.42 -0.81 -3.31
N THR A 203 10.77 0.36 -3.43
CA THR A 203 9.61 0.58 -4.30
C THR A 203 9.87 0.22 -5.77
N GLY A 204 11.09 0.45 -6.25
CA GLY A 204 11.54 0.13 -7.62
C GLY A 204 11.79 -1.36 -7.87
N TRP A 205 11.78 -2.22 -6.84
CA TRP A 205 12.08 -3.65 -7.00
C TRP A 205 10.84 -4.45 -7.35
N ARG A 206 9.65 -3.84 -7.23
CA ARG A 206 8.38 -4.38 -7.74
C ARG A 206 8.05 -5.78 -7.22
N ILE A 207 8.36 -6.06 -5.95
CA ILE A 207 8.00 -7.31 -5.28
C ILE A 207 6.85 -7.10 -4.30
N GLY A 208 5.76 -7.82 -4.53
CA GLY A 208 4.65 -7.97 -3.60
C GLY A 208 3.97 -9.33 -3.73
N TRP A 209 2.91 -9.53 -2.96
CA TRP A 209 2.16 -10.78 -2.92
C TRP A 209 0.69 -10.57 -2.61
N ALA A 210 -0.11 -11.59 -2.93
CA ALA A 210 -1.47 -11.77 -2.49
C ALA A 210 -1.60 -13.06 -1.67
N ILE A 211 -2.39 -13.01 -0.59
CA ILE A 211 -2.80 -14.16 0.23
C ILE A 211 -4.31 -14.28 0.09
N ALA A 212 -4.81 -15.45 -0.29
CA ALA A 212 -6.23 -15.63 -0.59
C ALA A 212 -6.67 -17.08 -0.35
N PRO A 213 -7.99 -17.34 -0.26
CA PRO A 213 -8.52 -18.70 -0.30
C PRO A 213 -8.01 -19.45 -1.53
N ALA A 214 -7.69 -20.73 -1.38
CA ALA A 214 -7.06 -21.57 -2.40
C ALA A 214 -7.62 -21.40 -3.83
N SER A 215 -8.94 -21.29 -4.00
CA SER A 215 -9.57 -21.10 -5.32
C SER A 215 -9.21 -19.75 -5.95
N ALA A 216 -9.24 -18.67 -5.17
CA ALA A 216 -8.88 -17.32 -5.61
C ALA A 216 -7.36 -17.20 -5.81
N ALA A 217 -6.55 -17.73 -4.90
CA ALA A 217 -5.09 -17.75 -5.03
C ALA A 217 -4.65 -18.51 -6.29
N SER A 218 -5.28 -19.65 -6.59
CA SER A 218 -5.05 -20.40 -7.84
C SER A 218 -5.39 -19.58 -9.08
N ALA A 219 -6.53 -18.88 -9.08
CA ALA A 219 -6.90 -18.00 -10.19
C ALA A 219 -5.89 -16.85 -10.38
N ILE A 220 -5.49 -16.17 -9.30
CA ILE A 220 -4.48 -15.10 -9.32
C ILE A 220 -3.16 -15.62 -9.87
N ARG A 221 -2.68 -16.77 -9.39
CA ARG A 221 -1.44 -17.41 -9.88
C ARG A 221 -1.50 -17.75 -11.36
N ASN A 222 -2.61 -18.32 -11.83
CA ASN A 222 -2.80 -18.63 -13.25
C ASN A 222 -2.84 -17.39 -14.14
N ILE A 223 -3.38 -16.27 -13.63
CA ILE A 223 -3.35 -14.97 -14.31
C ILE A 223 -1.91 -14.43 -14.33
N HIS A 224 -1.23 -14.41 -13.19
CA HIS A 224 0.15 -13.93 -13.05
C HIS A 224 1.11 -14.62 -14.03
N VAL A 225 1.07 -15.95 -14.12
CA VAL A 225 1.92 -16.72 -15.05
C VAL A 225 1.65 -16.35 -16.51
N LYS A 226 0.42 -15.96 -16.86
CA LYS A 226 0.08 -15.54 -18.24
C LYS A 226 0.47 -14.10 -18.56
N ILE A 227 0.50 -13.22 -17.56
CA ILE A 227 0.81 -11.79 -17.76
C ILE A 227 2.31 -11.54 -17.68
N THR A 228 2.97 -12.12 -16.67
CA THR A 228 4.37 -11.81 -16.35
C THR A 228 5.26 -13.04 -16.20
N ASP A 229 4.70 -14.25 -16.28
CA ASP A 229 5.34 -15.55 -16.00
C ASP A 229 5.79 -15.70 -14.54
N SER A 230 6.74 -14.88 -14.09
CA SER A 230 7.20 -14.85 -12.70
C SER A 230 7.67 -13.45 -12.29
N ALA A 231 7.72 -13.17 -10.99
CA ALA A 231 8.39 -12.00 -10.46
C ALA A 231 9.93 -12.08 -10.67
N PRO A 232 10.68 -10.96 -10.71
CA PRO A 232 12.12 -11.00 -10.95
C PRO A 232 12.88 -11.79 -9.88
N ALA A 233 13.61 -12.84 -10.30
CA ALA A 233 14.29 -13.78 -9.41
C ALA A 233 15.29 -13.15 -8.41
N PRO A 234 16.08 -12.11 -8.76
CA PRO A 234 16.95 -11.45 -7.78
C PRO A 234 16.20 -10.76 -6.64
N PHE A 235 15.02 -10.19 -6.93
CA PHE A 235 14.23 -9.49 -5.93
C PHE A 235 13.37 -10.44 -5.10
N GLN A 236 13.06 -11.61 -5.65
CA GLN A 236 12.51 -12.74 -4.92
C GLN A 236 13.45 -13.21 -3.78
N GLU A 237 14.76 -13.31 -4.03
CA GLU A 237 15.77 -13.61 -2.98
C GLU A 237 15.84 -12.53 -1.89
N ALA A 238 15.77 -11.28 -2.33
CA ALA A 238 15.69 -10.16 -1.40
C ALA A 238 14.44 -10.21 -0.52
N ALA A 239 13.32 -10.71 -1.04
CA ALA A 239 12.11 -10.93 -0.28
C ALA A 239 12.31 -11.91 0.86
N LEU A 240 13.02 -13.02 0.63
CA LEU A 240 13.34 -14.02 1.65
C LEU A 240 14.10 -13.39 2.82
N THR A 241 15.10 -12.58 2.50
CA THR A 241 15.90 -11.86 3.51
C THR A 241 15.05 -10.83 4.26
N ALA A 242 14.27 -10.02 3.52
CA ALA A 242 13.43 -8.97 4.09
C ALA A 242 12.37 -9.54 5.04
N LEU A 243 11.64 -10.58 4.63
CA LEU A 243 10.61 -11.23 5.44
C LEU A 243 11.18 -11.93 6.69
N SER A 244 12.45 -12.33 6.65
CA SER A 244 13.16 -12.91 7.80
C SER A 244 13.70 -11.86 8.78
N SER A 245 13.41 -10.57 8.58
CA SER A 245 13.91 -9.50 9.43
C SER A 245 13.44 -9.68 10.89
N PRO A 246 14.32 -9.39 11.87
CA PRO A 246 13.99 -9.53 13.28
C PRO A 246 12.96 -8.47 13.74
N PRO A 247 12.19 -8.72 14.82
CA PRO A 247 11.15 -7.80 15.30
C PRO A 247 11.62 -6.36 15.55
N ASN A 248 12.86 -6.18 16.02
CA ASN A 248 13.46 -4.88 16.29
C ASN A 248 13.61 -4.00 15.03
N TYR A 249 13.68 -4.59 13.83
CA TYR A 249 13.67 -3.84 12.57
C TYR A 249 12.36 -3.05 12.44
N PHE A 250 11.21 -3.72 12.63
CA PHE A 250 9.89 -3.10 12.52
C PHE A 250 9.61 -2.12 13.65
N GLU A 251 10.14 -2.36 14.85
CA GLU A 251 10.10 -1.39 15.95
C GLU A 251 10.85 -0.11 15.59
N THR A 252 12.07 -0.23 15.07
CA THR A 252 12.88 0.92 14.63
C THR A 252 12.17 1.67 13.50
N LEU A 253 11.64 0.95 12.50
CA LEU A 253 10.87 1.52 11.39
C LEU A 253 9.71 2.38 11.88
N ARG A 254 8.92 1.88 12.84
CA ARG A 254 7.79 2.63 13.42
C ARG A 254 8.26 3.89 14.15
N ILE A 255 9.31 3.79 14.95
CA ILE A 255 9.87 4.93 15.69
C ILE A 255 10.34 6.02 14.71
N GLU A 256 11.10 5.65 13.67
CA GLU A 256 11.63 6.60 12.69
C GLU A 256 10.51 7.33 11.92
N TYR A 257 9.52 6.58 11.40
CA TYR A 257 8.40 7.21 10.71
C TYR A 257 7.52 8.04 11.65
N GLN A 258 7.38 7.65 12.92
CA GLN A 258 6.64 8.45 13.89
C GLN A 258 7.33 9.78 14.17
N LEU A 259 8.66 9.78 14.32
CA LEU A 259 9.46 10.99 14.46
C LEU A 259 9.31 11.91 13.24
N LYS A 260 9.36 11.35 12.01
CA LYS A 260 9.13 12.09 10.77
C LYS A 260 7.71 12.69 10.71
N ARG A 261 6.68 11.90 11.04
CA ARG A 261 5.29 12.37 11.12
C ARG A 261 5.17 13.55 12.09
N ASP A 262 5.65 13.38 13.32
CA ASP A 262 5.52 14.40 14.37
C ASP A 262 6.29 15.68 14.03
N PHE A 263 7.44 15.56 13.36
CA PHE A 263 8.19 16.69 12.84
C PHE A 263 7.41 17.43 11.74
N CYS A 264 6.94 16.72 10.71
CA CYS A 264 6.17 17.31 9.62
C CYS A 264 4.89 17.99 10.12
N MET A 265 4.20 17.38 11.08
CA MET A 265 3.02 17.97 11.72
C MET A 265 3.33 19.33 12.37
N LYS A 266 4.38 19.38 13.20
CA LYS A 266 4.81 20.62 13.87
C LYS A 266 5.23 21.70 12.88
N LEU A 267 5.97 21.31 11.84
CA LEU A 267 6.41 22.24 10.79
C LEU A 267 5.22 22.86 10.06
N LEU A 268 4.27 22.05 9.61
CA LEU A 268 3.09 22.52 8.88
C LEU A 268 2.19 23.42 9.75
N ASP A 269 1.99 23.04 11.01
CA ASP A 269 1.24 23.85 11.98
C ASP A 269 1.91 25.23 12.18
N SER A 270 3.24 25.28 12.28
CA SER A 270 4.00 26.53 12.44
C SER A 270 3.86 27.53 11.27
N VAL A 271 3.49 27.04 10.08
CA VAL A 271 3.26 27.86 8.88
C VAL A 271 1.77 28.01 8.54
N GLY A 272 0.88 27.65 9.48
CA GLY A 272 -0.55 27.93 9.43
C GLY A 272 -1.42 26.87 8.75
N PHE A 273 -0.83 25.75 8.32
CA PHE A 273 -1.62 24.59 7.86
C PHE A 273 -2.32 23.94 9.05
N ARG A 274 -3.48 23.35 8.80
CA ARG A 274 -4.26 22.67 9.84
C ARG A 274 -4.28 21.19 9.59
N ILE A 275 -3.97 20.41 10.62
CA ILE A 275 -4.00 18.95 10.55
C ILE A 275 -5.09 18.47 11.50
N GLN A 276 -6.31 18.29 10.98
CA GLN A 276 -7.45 17.87 11.79
C GLN A 276 -7.40 16.39 12.19
N PHE A 277 -6.71 15.56 11.38
CA PHE A 277 -6.51 14.15 11.66
C PHE A 277 -5.03 13.86 11.82
N LYS A 278 -4.65 13.38 13.02
CA LYS A 278 -3.30 12.88 13.27
C LYS A 278 -3.18 11.49 12.61
N PRO A 279 -2.31 11.30 11.60
CA PRO A 279 -2.14 10.00 10.96
C PRO A 279 -1.79 8.91 11.98
N GLN A 280 -2.46 7.77 11.86
CA GLN A 280 -2.32 6.60 12.72
C GLN A 280 -1.38 5.56 12.11
N GLY A 281 -1.14 5.62 10.81
CA GLY A 281 -0.20 4.79 10.08
C GLY A 281 0.06 5.30 8.66
N SER A 282 0.66 4.46 7.81
CA SER A 282 1.28 4.86 6.54
C SER A 282 2.37 5.92 6.77
N PHE A 283 2.76 6.67 5.74
CA PHE A 283 3.65 7.84 5.88
C PHE A 283 3.04 9.09 5.23
N PHE A 284 1.74 9.08 4.98
CA PHE A 284 1.02 10.23 4.44
C PHE A 284 0.41 11.08 5.54
N LEU A 285 0.20 12.34 5.21
CA LEU A 285 -0.45 13.30 6.07
C LEU A 285 -1.34 14.20 5.22
N PHE A 286 -2.59 14.35 5.66
CA PHE A 286 -3.55 15.24 5.03
C PHE A 286 -3.56 16.57 5.79
N ALA A 287 -3.05 17.63 5.15
CA ALA A 287 -2.99 18.97 5.70
C ALA A 287 -3.95 19.90 4.97
N GLU A 288 -4.78 20.61 5.72
CA GLU A 288 -5.66 21.63 5.20
C GLU A 288 -4.91 22.95 5.03
N LEU A 289 -5.22 23.63 3.93
CA LEU A 289 -4.69 24.96 3.66
C LEU A 289 -5.07 25.94 4.78
N PRO A 290 -4.23 26.97 5.04
CA PRO A 290 -4.61 28.06 5.92
C PRO A 290 -5.97 28.65 5.51
N LYS A 291 -6.82 29.01 6.48
CA LYS A 291 -8.18 29.50 6.19
C LYS A 291 -8.24 30.69 5.24
N ASP A 292 -7.21 31.53 5.26
CA ASP A 292 -7.11 32.75 4.43
C ASP A 292 -6.45 32.48 3.07
N CYS A 293 -6.14 31.22 2.76
CA CYS A 293 -5.58 30.82 1.47
C CYS A 293 -6.63 30.91 0.37
N LEU A 294 -6.39 31.77 -0.62
CA LEU A 294 -7.28 31.98 -1.77
C LEU A 294 -6.96 31.03 -2.95
N LEU A 295 -5.88 30.26 -2.85
CA LEU A 295 -5.45 29.33 -3.89
C LEU A 295 -6.10 27.96 -3.68
N SER A 296 -6.38 27.27 -4.79
CA SER A 296 -6.76 25.85 -4.72
C SER A 296 -5.59 24.99 -4.21
N ASP A 297 -5.91 23.78 -3.73
CA ASP A 297 -4.91 22.77 -3.36
C ASP A 297 -3.95 22.46 -4.52
N VAL A 298 -4.47 22.29 -5.74
CA VAL A 298 -3.67 22.08 -6.96
C VAL A 298 -2.74 23.27 -7.22
N SER A 299 -3.25 24.50 -7.06
CA SER A 299 -2.45 25.72 -7.24
C SER A 299 -1.35 25.84 -6.20
N ILE A 300 -1.64 25.53 -4.92
CA ILE A 300 -0.66 25.52 -3.84
C ILE A 300 0.40 24.44 -4.07
N CYS A 301 0.01 23.21 -4.43
CA CYS A 301 0.95 22.13 -4.72
C CYS A 301 1.92 22.54 -5.82
N ARG A 302 1.41 23.07 -6.95
CA ARG A 302 2.27 23.58 -8.04
C ARG A 302 3.17 24.72 -7.59
N LEU A 303 2.63 25.67 -6.81
CA LEU A 303 3.39 26.80 -6.30
C LEU A 303 4.56 26.33 -5.41
N PHE A 304 4.30 25.45 -4.44
CA PHE A 304 5.34 24.90 -3.57
C PHE A 304 6.38 24.09 -4.34
N THR A 305 5.97 23.36 -5.37
CA THR A 305 6.89 22.64 -6.25
C THR A 305 7.74 23.59 -7.12
N CYS A 306 7.27 24.79 -7.44
CA CYS A 306 7.99 25.74 -8.30
C CYS A 306 8.78 26.83 -7.55
N ILE A 307 8.47 27.12 -6.28
CA ILE A 307 9.17 28.16 -5.49
C ILE A 307 10.66 27.84 -5.27
N GLY A 308 11.08 26.57 -5.39
CA GLY A 308 12.48 26.13 -5.25
C GLY A 308 13.50 26.79 -6.19
N LYS A 309 13.07 27.56 -7.21
CA LYS A 309 13.98 28.31 -8.10
C LYS A 309 14.38 29.71 -7.62
N HIS A 310 13.75 30.28 -6.59
CA HIS A 310 13.94 31.70 -6.24
C HIS A 310 14.43 31.99 -4.81
N GLY A 311 14.98 31.01 -4.09
CA GLY A 311 15.54 31.27 -2.77
C GLY A 311 16.48 30.19 -2.25
N ALA A 312 17.73 30.24 -2.70
CA ALA A 312 18.96 29.93 -1.96
C ALA A 312 20.15 30.43 -2.77
#